data_AF-A0AAV2DTV1-F1
#
_entry.id   AF-A0AAV2DTV1-F1
#
_cell.length_a   1.000
_cell.length_b   1.000
_cell.length_c   1.000
_cell.angle_alpha   90.00
_cell.angle_beta   90.00
_cell.angle_gamma   90.00
#
_symmetry.space_group_name_H-M   'P 1'
#
loop_
_entity.id
_entity.type
_entity.pdbx_description
1 polymer ?
#
loop_
_entity_poly.entity_id
_entity_poly.type
_entity_poly.pdbx_seq_one_letter_code
_entity_poly.pdbx_strand_id
1 'polypeptide(L)'
;MDAPSSWDALRKQARKLEAQLDEQMNSYRKLVSSKGSAKVDSDENDLESSIERLLDQLQQVSLQMQAWVSSGGSEMVSHTLTRHQEILQDLRQEFHRLRSSLRAKQEHASLLDDFREFDRTRLDLEEGADSSDQALLREHATINRSTGQVDTVISQAQATLGTLVFQRSTFGGINSKLTNVSSRLPTVNHILSSIKRKKSMDTIILSLVASVCTFLIFIYWLTK
;
A
#
# COMPACT_ATOMS: atom_id res chain seq x y z
N MET A 1 8.36 -6.40 -41.84
CA MET A 1 8.45 -5.08 -41.16
C MET A 1 7.06 -4.83 -40.60
N ASP A 2 6.78 -5.39 -39.41
CA ASP A 2 5.46 -5.26 -38.79
C ASP A 2 5.27 -3.81 -38.35
N ALA A 3 4.14 -3.22 -38.73
CA ALA A 3 3.82 -1.85 -38.37
C ALA A 3 3.90 -1.69 -36.83
N PRO A 4 4.54 -0.64 -36.30
CA PRO A 4 4.59 -0.43 -34.86
C PRO A 4 3.16 -0.41 -34.33
N SER A 5 2.84 -1.36 -33.43
CA SER A 5 1.57 -1.40 -32.74
C SER A 5 1.25 0.00 -32.22
N SER A 6 0.10 0.55 -32.62
CA SER A 6 -0.31 1.88 -32.22
C SER A 6 -0.24 1.99 -30.69
N TRP A 7 0.30 3.09 -30.17
CA TRP A 7 0.41 3.34 -28.74
C TRP A 7 -0.90 3.06 -27.97
N ASP A 8 -2.04 3.43 -28.56
CA ASP A 8 -3.36 3.18 -27.96
C ASP A 8 -3.71 1.69 -27.86
N ALA A 9 -3.23 0.86 -28.80
CA ALA A 9 -3.43 -0.59 -28.75
C ALA A 9 -2.60 -1.20 -27.61
N LEU A 10 -1.33 -0.82 -27.49
CA LEU A 10 -0.45 -1.27 -26.39
C LEU A 10 -1.00 -0.84 -25.03
N ARG A 11 -1.45 0.41 -24.91
CA ARG A 11 -2.05 0.93 -23.68
C ARG A 11 -3.33 0.19 -23.30
N LYS A 12 -4.21 -0.10 -24.26
CA LYS A 12 -5.43 -0.90 -24.02
C LYS A 12 -5.08 -2.32 -23.58
N GLN A 13 -4.06 -2.93 -24.19
CA GLN A 13 -3.58 -4.25 -23.84
C GLN A 13 -3.01 -4.27 -22.41
N ALA A 14 -2.17 -3.30 -22.04
CA ALA A 14 -1.62 -3.17 -20.70
C ALA A 14 -2.73 -3.08 -19.65
N ARG A 15 -3.73 -2.20 -19.83
CA ARG A 15 -4.87 -2.07 -18.91
C ARG A 15 -5.69 -3.36 -18.78
N LYS A 16 -5.85 -4.11 -19.87
CA LYS A 16 -6.57 -5.39 -19.83
C LYS A 16 -5.80 -6.42 -19.01
N LEU A 17 -4.49 -6.51 -19.22
CA LEU A 17 -3.62 -7.41 -18.47
C LEU A 17 -3.56 -7.04 -16.99
N GLU A 18 -3.46 -5.74 -16.67
CA GLU A 18 -3.53 -5.23 -15.29
C GLU A 18 -4.83 -5.67 -14.59
N ALA A 19 -5.99 -5.47 -15.25
CA ALA A 19 -7.28 -5.85 -14.67
C ALA A 19 -7.41 -7.37 -14.45
N GLN A 20 -6.90 -8.19 -15.38
CA GLN A 20 -6.87 -9.64 -15.24
C GLN A 20 -5.95 -10.07 -14.10
N LEU A 21 -4.79 -9.42 -13.99
CA LEU A 21 -3.81 -9.69 -12.95
C LEU A 21 -4.36 -9.34 -11.56
N ASP A 22 -5.06 -8.21 -11.42
CA ASP A 22 -5.74 -7.82 -10.17
C ASP A 22 -6.79 -8.85 -9.72
N GLU A 23 -7.58 -9.39 -10.66
CA GLU A 23 -8.59 -10.41 -10.38
C GLU A 23 -7.95 -11.73 -9.90
N GLN A 24 -6.90 -12.19 -10.59
CA GLN A 24 -6.15 -13.38 -10.20
C GLN A 24 -5.43 -13.18 -8.87
N MET A 25 -4.85 -11.99 -8.64
CA MET A 25 -4.17 -11.65 -7.38
C MET A 25 -5.15 -11.69 -6.20
N ASN A 26 -6.36 -11.17 -6.38
CA ASN A 26 -7.40 -11.24 -5.35
C ASN A 26 -7.82 -12.67 -5.03
N SER A 27 -7.90 -13.54 -6.05
CA SER A 27 -8.16 -14.97 -5.86
C SER A 27 -7.01 -15.64 -5.10
N TYR A 28 -5.76 -15.29 -5.44
CA TYR A 28 -4.57 -15.79 -4.76
C TYR A 28 -4.50 -15.33 -3.30
N ARG A 29 -4.85 -14.07 -2.98
CA ARG A 29 -4.98 -13.61 -1.59
C ARG A 29 -5.97 -14.44 -0.78
N LYS A 30 -7.14 -14.75 -1.37
CA LYS A 30 -8.16 -15.58 -0.71
C LYS A 30 -7.62 -16.97 -0.44
N LEU A 31 -6.92 -17.57 -1.40
CA LEU A 31 -6.23 -18.85 -1.23
C LEU A 31 -5.23 -18.79 -0.06
N VAL A 32 -4.35 -17.78 -0.05
CA VAL A 32 -3.35 -17.57 1.02
C VAL A 32 -3.98 -17.37 2.40
N SER A 33 -5.14 -16.71 2.45
CA SER A 33 -5.90 -16.54 3.71
C SER A 33 -6.60 -17.83 4.15
N SER A 34 -7.08 -18.63 3.21
CA SER A 34 -7.85 -19.85 3.47
C SER A 34 -6.99 -21.08 3.77
N LYS A 35 -5.69 -21.09 3.42
CA LYS A 35 -4.81 -22.26 3.52
C LYS A 35 -4.35 -22.53 4.96
N GLY A 36 -5.32 -22.82 5.83
CA GLY A 36 -5.15 -23.29 7.21
C GLY A 36 -5.54 -24.75 7.44
N SER A 37 -6.12 -25.47 6.47
CA SER A 37 -6.54 -26.87 6.71
C SER A 37 -6.75 -27.80 5.51
N ALA A 38 -6.38 -27.44 4.28
CA ALA A 38 -6.73 -28.28 3.11
C ALA A 38 -5.57 -28.47 2.12
N LYS A 39 -5.33 -29.74 1.81
CA LYS A 39 -4.43 -30.27 0.79
C LYS A 39 -4.98 -29.92 -0.60
N VAL A 40 -4.74 -28.69 -1.05
CA VAL A 40 -5.02 -28.22 -2.41
C VAL A 40 -3.71 -27.67 -2.95
N ASP A 41 -2.98 -28.53 -3.65
CA ASP A 41 -1.62 -28.27 -4.16
C ASP A 41 -1.62 -28.07 -5.69
N SER A 42 -2.60 -28.64 -6.39
CA SER A 42 -2.72 -28.51 -7.85
C SER A 42 -3.28 -27.14 -8.26
N ASP A 43 -4.42 -26.73 -7.69
CA ASP A 43 -5.05 -25.45 -8.03
C ASP A 43 -4.19 -24.23 -7.63
N GLU A 44 -3.30 -24.38 -6.64
CA GLU A 44 -2.35 -23.33 -6.26
C GLU A 44 -1.27 -23.11 -7.33
N ASN A 45 -0.63 -24.19 -7.78
CA ASN A 45 0.43 -24.11 -8.79
C ASN A 45 -0.12 -23.62 -10.15
N ASP A 46 -1.35 -24.00 -10.48
CA ASP A 46 -2.03 -23.52 -11.68
C ASP A 46 -2.33 -22.01 -11.60
N LEU A 47 -2.77 -21.53 -10.44
CA LEU A 47 -3.02 -20.11 -10.20
C LEU A 47 -1.71 -19.29 -10.17
N GLU A 48 -0.67 -19.81 -9.51
CA GLU A 48 0.65 -19.19 -9.43
C GLU A 48 1.29 -19.05 -10.82
N SER A 49 1.28 -20.13 -11.61
CA SER A 49 1.81 -20.12 -12.98
C SER A 49 0.99 -19.23 -13.92
N SER A 50 -0.32 -19.13 -13.74
CA SER A 50 -1.17 -18.19 -14.48
C SER A 50 -0.79 -16.73 -14.20
N ILE A 51 -0.56 -16.38 -12.93
CA ILE A 51 -0.13 -15.04 -12.51
C ILE A 51 1.26 -14.71 -13.05
N GLU A 52 2.22 -15.63 -13.00
CA GLU A 52 3.57 -15.45 -13.57
C GLU A 52 3.50 -15.17 -15.09
N ARG A 53 2.66 -15.92 -15.82
CA ARG A 53 2.47 -15.71 -17.26
C ARG A 53 1.87 -14.34 -17.58
N LEU A 54 0.90 -13.88 -16.78
CA LEU A 54 0.31 -12.55 -16.96
C LEU A 54 1.31 -11.42 -16.65
N LEU A 55 2.14 -11.59 -15.61
CA LEU A 55 3.22 -10.66 -15.28
C LEU A 55 4.24 -10.55 -16.43
N ASP A 56 4.67 -11.69 -17.00
CA ASP A 56 5.61 -11.72 -18.13
C ASP A 56 5.01 -11.06 -19.37
N GLN A 57 3.73 -11.29 -19.65
CA GLN A 57 3.02 -10.63 -20.76
C GLN A 57 2.94 -9.11 -20.56
N LEU A 58 2.61 -8.65 -19.35
CA LEU A 58 2.55 -7.22 -19.04
C LEU A 58 3.94 -6.57 -19.12
N GLN A 59 4.99 -7.28 -18.68
CA GLN A 59 6.37 -6.85 -18.85
C GLN A 59 6.75 -6.72 -20.33
N GLN A 60 6.37 -7.69 -21.18
CA GLN A 60 6.63 -7.62 -22.61
C GLN A 60 5.93 -6.42 -23.27
N VAL A 61 4.66 -6.15 -22.91
CA VAL A 61 3.93 -4.98 -23.40
C VAL A 61 4.58 -3.69 -22.91
N SER A 62 5.04 -3.63 -21.65
CA SER A 62 5.76 -2.48 -21.10
C SER A 62 7.07 -2.21 -21.86
N LEU A 63 7.82 -3.24 -22.24
CA LEU A 63 9.02 -3.11 -23.08
C LEU A 63 8.69 -2.59 -24.49
N GLN A 64 7.60 -3.05 -25.10
CA GLN A 64 7.14 -2.55 -26.40
C GLN A 64 6.70 -1.08 -26.31
N MET A 65 6.00 -0.70 -25.24
CA MET A 65 5.63 0.68 -24.96
C MET A 65 6.87 1.55 -24.75
N GLN A 66 7.89 1.03 -24.06
CA GLN A 66 9.16 1.72 -23.88
C GLN A 66 9.92 1.95 -25.19
N ALA A 67 10.02 0.92 -26.04
CA ALA A 67 10.61 1.06 -27.37
C ALA A 67 9.88 2.10 -28.23
N TRP A 68 8.55 2.15 -28.14
CA TRP A 68 7.74 3.15 -28.84
C TRP A 68 8.01 4.56 -28.33
N VAL A 69 8.07 4.76 -27.00
CA VAL A 69 8.43 6.06 -26.40
C VAL A 69 9.82 6.51 -26.83
N SER A 70 10.81 5.61 -26.79
CA SER A 70 12.19 5.89 -27.22
C SER A 70 12.31 6.24 -28.71
N SER A 71 11.36 5.82 -29.55
CA SER A 71 11.35 6.12 -30.99
C SER A 71 10.82 7.52 -31.36
N GLY A 72 10.44 8.34 -30.39
CA GLY A 72 9.95 9.72 -30.61
C GLY A 72 8.60 10.04 -29.95
N GLY A 73 8.24 9.34 -28.88
CA GLY A 73 6.99 9.58 -28.15
C GLY A 73 6.96 10.92 -27.41
N SER A 74 5.77 11.50 -27.25
CA SER A 74 5.55 12.73 -26.48
C SER A 74 5.82 12.54 -24.98
N GLU A 75 6.19 13.60 -24.26
CA GLU A 75 6.45 13.59 -22.81
C GLU A 75 5.28 13.01 -21.98
N MET A 76 4.03 13.26 -22.41
CA MET A 76 2.82 12.69 -21.78
C MET A 76 2.73 11.15 -21.90
N VAL A 77 3.25 10.60 -23.00
CA VAL A 77 3.31 9.16 -23.28
C VAL A 77 4.36 8.51 -22.37
N SER A 78 5.47 9.21 -22.13
CA SER A 78 6.52 8.79 -21.19
C SER A 78 5.99 8.67 -19.76
N HIS A 79 5.27 9.68 -19.24
CA HIS A 79 4.69 9.59 -17.89
C HIS A 79 3.65 8.47 -17.77
N THR A 80 2.89 8.21 -18.83
CA THR A 80 1.92 7.10 -18.84
C THR A 80 2.64 5.75 -18.78
N LEU A 81 3.76 5.60 -19.50
CA LEU A 81 4.62 4.41 -19.42
C LEU A 81 5.19 4.23 -18.01
N THR A 82 5.75 5.28 -17.41
CA THR A 82 6.30 5.22 -16.04
C THR A 82 5.26 4.68 -15.06
N ARG A 83 4.03 5.18 -15.14
CA ARG A 83 2.93 4.67 -14.30
C ARG A 83 2.65 3.18 -14.51
N HIS A 84 2.62 2.71 -15.76
CA HIS A 84 2.43 1.28 -16.05
C HIS A 84 3.60 0.42 -15.53
N GLN A 85 4.83 0.94 -15.55
CA GLN A 85 6.00 0.28 -14.96
C GLN A 85 5.93 0.22 -13.43
N GLU A 86 5.50 1.29 -12.77
CA GLU A 86 5.27 1.32 -11.32
C GLU A 86 4.21 0.29 -10.91
N ILE A 87 3.06 0.25 -11.61
CA ILE A 87 1.99 -0.72 -11.35
C ILE A 87 2.50 -2.16 -11.52
N LEU A 88 3.24 -2.45 -12.60
CA LEU A 88 3.85 -3.77 -12.81
C LEU A 88 4.79 -4.15 -11.66
N GLN A 89 5.64 -3.22 -11.21
CA GLN A 89 6.58 -3.46 -10.13
C GLN A 89 5.86 -3.73 -8.80
N ASP A 90 4.84 -2.95 -8.48
CA ASP A 90 4.01 -3.14 -7.29
C ASP A 90 3.32 -4.51 -7.30
N LEU A 91 2.66 -4.87 -8.41
CA LEU A 91 2.00 -6.17 -8.57
C LEU A 91 2.98 -7.34 -8.43
N ARG A 92 4.17 -7.22 -9.00
CA ARG A 92 5.22 -8.24 -8.91
C ARG A 92 5.76 -8.39 -7.49
N GLN A 93 6.04 -7.28 -6.80
CA GLN A 93 6.50 -7.30 -5.41
C GLN A 93 5.44 -7.92 -4.51
N GLU A 94 4.18 -7.57 -4.74
CA GLU A 94 3.06 -8.07 -3.98
C GLU A 94 2.85 -9.57 -4.17
N PHE A 95 2.94 -10.07 -5.41
CA PHE A 95 2.90 -11.48 -5.73
C PHE A 95 3.98 -12.27 -4.98
N HIS A 96 5.23 -11.81 -5.03
CA HIS A 96 6.34 -12.44 -4.29
C HIS A 96 6.10 -12.47 -2.79
N ARG A 97 5.54 -11.39 -2.23
CA ARG A 97 5.18 -11.32 -0.80
C ARG A 97 4.07 -12.32 -0.44
N LEU A 98 3.06 -12.47 -1.29
CA LEU A 98 1.99 -13.45 -1.07
C LEU A 98 2.52 -14.88 -1.15
N ARG A 99 3.37 -15.17 -2.14
CA ARG A 99 4.02 -16.48 -2.31
C ARG A 99 4.91 -16.85 -1.13
N SER A 100 5.74 -15.91 -0.63
CA SER A 100 6.56 -16.17 0.56
C SER A 100 5.71 -16.37 1.81
N SER A 101 4.64 -15.59 1.98
CA SER A 101 3.69 -15.78 3.08
C SER A 101 2.99 -17.14 3.00
N LEU A 102 2.67 -17.61 1.80
CA LEU A 102 2.03 -18.90 1.59
C LEU A 102 2.97 -20.05 1.97
N ARG A 103 4.21 -19.99 1.48
CA ARG A 103 5.26 -20.96 1.80
C ARG A 103 5.52 -21.03 3.30
N ALA A 104 5.66 -19.88 3.97
CA ALA A 104 5.86 -19.84 5.42
C ALA A 104 4.70 -20.50 6.19
N LYS A 105 3.44 -20.33 5.73
CA LYS A 105 2.28 -21.01 6.32
C LYS A 105 2.29 -22.51 6.04
N GLN A 106 2.69 -22.93 4.85
CA GLN A 106 2.80 -24.34 4.49
C GLN A 106 3.89 -25.05 5.30
N GLU A 107 5.07 -24.44 5.45
CA GLU A 107 6.15 -24.94 6.29
C GLU A 107 5.69 -25.07 7.74
N HIS A 108 5.03 -24.04 8.28
CA HIS A 108 4.49 -24.10 9.64
C HIS A 108 3.42 -25.19 9.80
N ALA A 109 2.55 -25.39 8.81
CA ALA A 109 1.56 -26.46 8.83
C ALA A 109 2.21 -27.86 8.75
N SER A 110 3.23 -28.03 7.91
CA SER A 110 3.98 -29.28 7.79
C SER A 110 4.71 -29.64 9.08
N LEU A 111 5.32 -28.65 9.76
CA LEU A 111 5.98 -28.88 11.04
C LEU A 111 4.99 -29.28 12.14
N LEU A 112 3.79 -28.70 12.15
CA LEU A 112 2.73 -29.08 13.09
C LEU A 112 2.16 -30.48 12.80
N ASP A 113 2.07 -30.87 11.53
CA ASP A 113 1.62 -32.21 11.15
C ASP A 113 2.63 -33.27 11.59
N ASP A 114 3.92 -33.02 11.37
CA ASP A 114 5.02 -33.88 11.82
C ASP A 114 5.04 -34.01 13.36
N PHE A 115 4.81 -32.90 14.08
CA PHE A 115 4.65 -32.93 15.54
C PHE A 115 3.42 -33.75 15.98
N ARG A 116 2.30 -33.64 15.27
CA ARG A 116 1.07 -34.39 15.57
C ARG A 116 1.23 -35.89 15.28
N GLU A 117 1.95 -36.23 14.22
CA GLU A 117 2.28 -37.62 13.88
C GLU A 117 3.25 -38.22 14.91
N PHE A 118 4.25 -37.46 15.34
CA PHE A 118 5.14 -37.84 16.45
C PHE A 118 4.39 -38.06 17.77
N ASP A 119 3.46 -37.16 18.12
CA ASP A 119 2.66 -37.29 19.34
C ASP A 119 1.70 -38.50 19.28
N ARG A 120 1.09 -38.77 18.11
CA ARG A 120 0.27 -39.97 17.88
C ARG A 120 1.07 -41.26 17.97
N THR A 121 2.24 -41.32 17.34
CA THR A 121 3.10 -42.52 17.39
C THR A 121 3.62 -42.77 18.81
N ARG A 122 3.92 -41.73 19.60
CA ARG A 122 4.20 -41.88 21.03
C ARG A 122 3.01 -42.41 21.82
N LEU A 123 1.81 -41.87 21.61
CA LEU A 123 0.60 -42.33 22.30
C LEU A 123 0.31 -43.81 22.01
N ASP A 124 0.45 -44.25 20.75
CA ASP A 124 0.29 -45.66 20.37
C ASP A 124 1.37 -46.58 21.00
N LEU A 125 2.56 -46.05 21.30
CA LEU A 125 3.66 -46.77 21.97
C LEU A 125 3.57 -46.75 23.51
N GLU A 126 2.95 -45.73 24.11
CA GLU A 126 2.82 -45.52 25.56
C GLU A 126 1.49 -46.05 26.15
N GLU A 127 0.53 -46.51 25.34
CA GLU A 127 -0.74 -47.10 25.83
C GLU A 127 -0.56 -48.37 26.69
N GLY A 128 0.69 -48.84 26.87
CA GLY A 128 1.07 -49.90 27.80
C GLY A 128 1.68 -49.48 29.14
N ALA A 129 2.07 -48.21 29.37
CA ALA A 129 2.80 -47.83 30.60
C ALA A 129 2.53 -46.39 31.09
N ASP A 130 1.79 -46.33 32.20
CA ASP A 130 1.75 -45.28 33.23
C ASP A 130 1.16 -43.89 32.90
N SER A 131 -0.15 -43.78 33.12
CA SER A 131 -0.98 -42.58 32.93
C SER A 131 -0.70 -41.42 33.91
N SER A 132 0.04 -41.65 35.00
CA SER A 132 0.18 -40.65 36.08
C SER A 132 1.38 -39.73 35.88
N ASP A 133 2.55 -40.30 35.58
CA ASP A 133 3.78 -39.54 35.31
C ASP A 133 3.67 -38.72 34.02
N GLN A 134 2.95 -39.24 33.02
CA GLN A 134 2.70 -38.52 31.77
C GLN A 134 1.82 -37.27 32.00
N ALA A 135 0.85 -37.35 32.90
CA ALA A 135 0.01 -36.20 33.27
C ALA A 135 0.83 -35.09 33.96
N LEU A 136 1.74 -35.47 34.87
CA LEU A 136 2.64 -34.52 35.56
C LEU A 136 3.65 -33.88 34.61
N LEU A 137 4.24 -34.65 33.69
CA LEU A 137 5.15 -34.11 32.67
C LEU A 137 4.43 -33.13 31.72
N ARG A 138 3.18 -33.44 31.35
CA ARG A 138 2.33 -32.55 30.54
C ARG A 138 1.96 -31.27 31.29
N GLU A 139 1.67 -31.34 32.58
CA GLU A 139 1.45 -30.18 33.43
C GLU A 139 2.71 -29.31 33.49
N HIS A 140 3.88 -29.91 33.75
CA HIS A 140 5.15 -29.20 33.82
C HIS A 140 5.49 -28.51 32.48
N ALA A 141 5.26 -29.18 31.35
CA ALA A 141 5.44 -28.58 30.02
C ALA A 141 4.49 -27.40 29.79
N THR A 142 3.26 -27.47 30.30
CA THR A 142 2.27 -26.39 30.20
C THR A 142 2.65 -25.20 31.07
N ILE A 143 3.13 -25.44 32.30
CA ILE A 143 3.63 -24.39 33.21
C ILE A 143 4.84 -23.69 32.60
N ASN A 144 5.80 -24.44 32.06
CA ASN A 144 6.99 -23.82 31.46
C ASN A 144 6.62 -22.96 30.24
N ARG A 145 5.64 -23.41 29.44
CA ARG A 145 5.11 -22.64 28.31
C ARG A 145 4.37 -21.38 28.76
N SER A 146 3.59 -21.45 29.85
CA SER A 146 2.87 -20.29 30.39
C SER A 146 3.84 -19.26 30.99
N THR A 147 4.92 -19.70 31.64
CA THR A 147 6.02 -18.84 32.10
C THR A 147 6.61 -18.03 30.94
N GLY A 148 6.97 -18.67 29.82
CA GLY A 148 7.52 -17.94 28.66
C GLY A 148 6.53 -16.95 28.02
N GLN A 149 5.23 -17.27 28.04
CA GLN A 149 4.18 -16.34 27.59
C GLN A 149 4.06 -15.13 28.52
N VAL A 150 4.14 -15.32 29.84
CA VAL A 150 4.16 -14.23 30.82
C VAL A 150 5.35 -13.31 30.60
N ASP A 151 6.54 -13.85 30.36
CA ASP A 151 7.73 -13.05 30.06
C ASP A 151 7.56 -12.20 28.78
N THR A 152 6.90 -12.76 27.76
CA THR A 152 6.58 -12.03 26.53
C THR A 152 5.61 -10.86 26.80
N VAL A 153 4.57 -11.10 27.62
CA VAL A 153 3.62 -10.06 28.03
C VAL A 153 4.30 -8.97 28.86
N ILE A 154 5.23 -9.34 29.77
CA ILE A 154 6.04 -8.40 30.56
C ILE A 154 6.90 -7.53 29.63
N SER A 155 7.59 -8.15 28.67
CA SER A 155 8.41 -7.43 27.70
C SER A 155 7.58 -6.45 26.85
N GLN A 156 6.42 -6.89 26.37
CA GLN A 156 5.49 -6.05 25.60
C GLN A 156 4.94 -4.89 26.46
N ALA A 157 4.63 -5.13 27.74
CA ALA A 157 4.20 -4.10 28.66
C ALA A 157 5.32 -3.06 28.92
N GLN A 158 6.57 -3.49 29.09
CA GLN A 158 7.71 -2.59 29.24
C GLN A 158 7.95 -1.74 27.98
N ALA A 159 7.86 -2.33 26.79
CA ALA A 159 7.94 -1.60 25.53
C ALA A 159 6.81 -0.55 25.41
N THR A 160 5.58 -0.92 25.80
CA THR A 160 4.43 -0.02 25.79
C THR A 160 4.62 1.13 26.79
N LEU A 161 5.13 0.87 28.00
CA LEU A 161 5.48 1.92 28.95
C LEU A 161 6.55 2.86 28.41
N GLY A 162 7.59 2.33 27.77
CA GLY A 162 8.63 3.15 27.12
C GLY A 162 8.07 4.08 26.05
N THR A 163 7.18 3.56 25.18
CA THR A 163 6.51 4.38 24.16
C THR A 163 5.57 5.43 24.76
N LEU A 164 4.80 5.11 25.81
CA LEU A 164 3.95 6.07 26.50
C LEU A 164 4.75 7.19 27.18
N VAL A 165 5.90 6.88 27.78
CA VAL A 165 6.80 7.89 28.36
C VAL A 165 7.38 8.80 27.27
N PHE A 166 7.81 8.23 26.14
CA PHE A 166 8.28 9.02 24.99
C PHE A 166 7.17 9.90 24.39
N GLN A 167 5.95 9.36 24.27
CA GLN A 167 4.78 10.13 23.85
C GLN A 167 4.48 11.27 24.82
N ARG A 168 4.53 11.05 26.14
CA ARG A 168 4.33 12.11 27.15
C ARG A 168 5.35 13.24 27.01
N SER A 169 6.62 12.91 26.78
CA SER A 169 7.68 13.90 26.49
C SER A 169 7.38 14.69 25.20
N THR A 170 6.94 13.98 24.16
CA THR A 170 6.56 14.58 22.87
C THR A 170 5.37 15.53 23.02
N PHE A 171 4.32 15.13 23.74
CA PHE A 171 3.14 15.97 24.04
C PHE A 171 3.51 17.23 24.84
N GLY A 172 4.47 17.13 25.76
CA GLY A 172 5.03 18.31 26.44
C GLY A 172 5.64 19.32 25.46
N GLY A 173 6.31 18.85 24.41
CA GLY A 173 6.86 19.68 23.34
C GLY A 173 5.84 20.23 22.34
N ILE A 174 4.67 19.59 22.19
CA ILE A 174 3.60 20.08 21.29
C ILE A 174 3.01 21.38 21.83
N ASN A 175 2.82 21.51 23.15
CA ASN A 175 2.28 22.73 23.74
C ASN A 175 3.20 23.94 23.50
N SER A 176 4.53 23.75 23.57
CA SER A 176 5.49 24.83 23.28
C SER A 176 5.55 25.19 21.78
N LYS A 177 5.40 24.22 20.88
CA LYS A 177 5.28 24.46 19.43
C LYS A 177 3.96 25.15 19.06
N LEU A 178 2.83 24.74 19.65
CA LEU A 178 1.52 25.36 19.42
C LEU A 178 1.50 26.81 19.91
N THR A 179 2.13 27.10 21.06
CA THR A 179 2.28 28.47 21.56
C THR A 179 3.12 29.34 20.60
N ASN A 180 4.18 28.77 19.99
CA ASN A 180 4.98 29.43 18.96
C ASN A 180 4.26 29.61 17.61
N VAL A 181 3.33 28.72 17.25
CA VAL A 181 2.49 28.88 16.04
C VAL A 181 1.42 29.95 16.29
N SER A 182 0.81 29.96 17.48
CA SER A 182 -0.18 30.96 17.89
C SER A 182 0.40 32.38 17.85
N SER A 183 1.67 32.58 18.25
CA SER A 183 2.33 33.88 18.16
C SER A 183 2.65 34.34 16.72
N ARG A 184 2.60 33.45 15.71
CA ARG A 184 2.82 33.78 14.29
C ARG A 184 1.54 33.95 13.46
N LEU A 185 0.39 33.46 13.95
CA LEU A 185 -0.92 33.69 13.32
C LEU A 185 -1.30 35.18 13.16
N PRO A 186 -1.02 36.11 14.11
CA PRO A 186 -1.31 37.53 13.88
C PRO A 186 -0.49 38.14 12.72
N THR A 187 0.72 37.63 12.44
CA THR A 187 1.55 38.08 11.31
C THR A 187 0.98 37.63 9.96
N VAL A 188 0.40 36.43 9.88
CA VAL A 188 -0.26 35.93 8.65
C VAL A 188 -1.49 36.78 8.32
N ASN A 189 -2.24 37.23 9.32
CA ASN A 189 -3.41 38.08 9.10
C ASN A 189 -3.03 39.46 8.52
N HIS A 190 -1.86 39.99 8.90
CA HIS A 190 -1.33 41.24 8.33
C HIS A 190 -0.91 41.06 6.85
N ILE A 191 -0.28 39.93 6.50
CA ILE A 191 0.13 39.63 5.12
C ILE A 191 -1.10 39.41 4.23
N LEU A 192 -2.12 38.71 4.73
CA LEU A 192 -3.37 38.45 4.01
C LEU A 192 -4.16 39.75 3.77
N SER A 193 -4.20 40.68 4.74
CA SER A 193 -4.85 41.99 4.55
C SER A 193 -4.11 42.85 3.52
N SER A 194 -2.77 42.81 3.54
CA SER A 194 -1.91 43.52 2.58
C SER A 194 -2.15 43.05 1.14
N ILE A 195 -2.30 41.73 0.93
CA ILE A 195 -2.60 41.12 -0.37
C ILE A 195 -4.00 41.50 -0.85
N LYS A 196 -5.02 41.41 0.02
CA LYS A 196 -6.40 41.82 -0.33
C LYS A 196 -6.48 43.29 -0.73
N ARG A 197 -5.74 44.17 -0.05
CA ARG A 197 -5.74 45.61 -0.36
C ARG A 197 -5.18 45.90 -1.75
N LYS A 198 -4.10 45.22 -2.17
CA LYS A 198 -3.53 45.41 -3.50
C LYS A 198 -4.48 44.93 -4.61
N LYS A 199 -5.12 43.76 -4.44
CA LYS A 199 -6.12 43.24 -5.38
C LYS A 199 -7.36 44.14 -5.49
N SER A 200 -7.77 44.78 -4.39
CA SER A 200 -8.90 45.73 -4.41
C SER A 200 -8.59 47.02 -5.18
N MET A 201 -7.36 47.53 -5.11
CA MET A 201 -6.98 48.75 -5.86
C MET A 201 -6.97 48.51 -7.37
N ASP A 202 -6.45 47.36 -7.84
CA ASP A 202 -6.43 47.04 -9.27
C ASP A 202 -7.85 46.95 -9.86
N THR A 203 -8.81 46.42 -9.08
CA THR A 203 -10.22 46.31 -9.49
C THR A 203 -10.91 47.69 -9.56
N ILE A 204 -10.58 48.59 -8.63
CA ILE A 204 -11.13 49.96 -8.62
C ILE A 204 -10.61 50.76 -9.81
N ILE A 205 -9.31 50.67 -10.12
CA ILE A 205 -8.70 51.38 -11.26
C ILE A 205 -9.32 50.90 -12.58
N LEU A 206 -9.45 49.58 -12.76
CA LEU A 206 -9.98 49.01 -14.00
C LEU A 206 -11.46 49.39 -14.22
N SER A 207 -12.29 49.36 -13.18
CA SER A 207 -13.71 49.75 -13.28
C SER A 207 -13.89 51.25 -13.56
N LEU A 208 -13.03 52.11 -13.01
CA LEU A 208 -13.07 53.55 -13.28
C LEU A 208 -12.70 53.87 -14.74
N VAL A 209 -11.65 53.24 -15.28
CA VAL A 209 -11.22 53.42 -16.68
C VAL A 209 -12.32 52.95 -17.64
N ALA A 210 -12.92 51.78 -17.39
CA ALA A 210 -14.01 51.27 -18.21
C ALA A 210 -15.22 52.21 -18.21
N SER A 211 -15.62 52.73 -17.05
CA SER A 211 -16.72 53.69 -16.90
C SER A 211 -16.48 54.96 -17.72
N VAL A 212 -15.29 55.58 -17.59
CA VAL A 212 -14.93 56.79 -18.35
C VAL A 212 -14.95 56.54 -19.86
N CYS A 213 -14.40 55.40 -20.32
CA CYS A 213 -14.44 55.05 -21.75
C CYS A 213 -15.87 54.91 -22.26
N THR A 214 -16.74 54.22 -21.52
CA THR A 214 -18.15 54.06 -21.91
C THR A 214 -18.91 55.39 -21.94
N PHE A 215 -18.61 56.29 -21.00
CA PHE A 215 -19.22 57.62 -20.94
C PHE A 215 -18.83 58.51 -22.13
N LEU A 216 -17.54 58.51 -22.50
CA LEU A 216 -17.06 59.25 -23.67
C LEU A 216 -17.67 58.73 -24.98
N ILE A 217 -17.78 57.41 -25.12
CA ILE A 217 -18.44 56.78 -26.28
C ILE A 217 -19.92 57.22 -26.35
N PHE A 218 -20.61 57.24 -25.20
CA PHE A 218 -22.01 57.65 -25.14
C PHE A 218 -22.21 59.12 -25.52
N ILE A 219 -21.36 60.03 -25.04
CA ILE A 219 -21.38 61.45 -25.45
C ILE A 219 -21.13 61.59 -26.95
N TYR A 220 -20.15 60.87 -27.50
CA TYR A 220 -19.86 60.90 -28.93
C TYR A 220 -21.07 60.47 -29.77
N TRP A 221 -21.78 59.45 -29.31
CA TRP A 221 -23.00 58.96 -29.98
C TRP A 221 -24.16 59.95 -29.90
N LEU A 222 -24.32 60.66 -28.78
CA LEU A 222 -25.35 61.69 -28.62
C LEU A 222 -25.07 62.99 -29.39
N THR A 223 -23.80 63.28 -29.66
CA THR A 223 -23.38 64.52 -30.34
C THR A 223 -23.36 64.38 -31.87
N LYS A 224 -23.44 63.15 -32.38
CA LYS A 224 -23.45 62.83 -33.81
C LYS A 224 -24.88 62.62 -34.30
#